data_AF-A0A7C5JJT2-F1
#
_entry.id   AF-A0A7C5JJT2-F1
#
_cell.length_a   1.000
_cell.length_b   1.000
_cell.length_c   1.000
_cell.angle_alpha   90.00
_cell.angle_beta   90.00
_cell.angle_gamma   90.00
#
_symmetry.space_group_name_H-M   'P 1'
#
loop_
_entity.id
_entity.type
_entity.pdbx_description
1 polymer ?
#
loop_
_entity_poly.entity_id
_entity_poly.type
_entity_poly.pdbx_seq_one_letter_code
_entity_poly.pdbx_strand_id
1 'polypeptide(L)'
;MQKVIFYLCLIIWGQTIFCQSDDFKFTGKVASGNYYFLNGTIDRKYRITMRLTVHNWARCGEENIAIQWKNGGIDGWYYYDRIKEKIKIVGSYLNNSEVKLFVPNSPKDTIDAITCDMKNYKEVFWNENDFDVSNMKWKKHGEKEAKDVELKILHYPSQYTIYLIFKQNNKESKTINVSELFDMPEIYNIKIISYLMFNRKYHLLFKLENNSWREYQEYIGHLAIDDNLELKDFNVFLSYDSWKVEKEKLIYNEQHPERGVRMIE
;
A
#
# COMPACT_ATOMS: atom_id res chain seq x y z
N MET A 1 -4.22 -36.79 72.84
CA MET A 1 -4.50 -35.35 72.82
C MET A 1 -3.35 -34.66 72.10
N GLN A 2 -3.46 -34.46 70.79
CA GLN A 2 -2.68 -33.49 70.01
C GLN A 2 -3.39 -33.32 68.66
N LYS A 3 -3.89 -32.10 68.43
CA LYS A 3 -4.40 -31.61 67.14
C LYS A 3 -3.21 -31.40 66.20
N VAL A 4 -3.48 -31.40 64.89
CA VAL A 4 -2.84 -30.62 63.79
C VAL A 4 -2.80 -31.49 62.52
N ILE A 5 -3.07 -31.06 61.28
CA ILE A 5 -3.65 -29.89 60.61
C ILE A 5 -4.04 -30.44 59.22
N PHE A 6 -5.15 -29.95 58.67
CA PHE A 6 -5.59 -30.12 57.29
C PHE A 6 -4.51 -29.69 56.28
N TYR A 7 -4.23 -30.50 55.26
CA TYR A 7 -3.74 -29.97 53.97
C TYR A 7 -4.59 -30.50 52.82
N LEU A 8 -5.31 -29.56 52.21
CA LEU A 8 -5.96 -29.70 50.92
C LEU A 8 -4.91 -30.11 49.87
N CYS A 9 -5.01 -31.32 49.32
CA CYS A 9 -4.48 -31.55 47.97
C CYS A 9 -5.53 -31.06 46.97
N LEU A 10 -5.33 -29.80 46.59
CA LEU A 10 -5.98 -29.14 45.47
C LEU A 10 -5.96 -30.04 44.23
N ILE A 11 -7.16 -30.24 43.70
CA ILE A 11 -7.41 -30.77 42.38
C ILE A 11 -6.67 -29.85 41.41
N ILE A 12 -5.55 -30.32 40.84
CA ILE A 12 -4.94 -29.69 39.68
C ILE A 12 -5.90 -29.98 38.52
N TRP A 13 -6.93 -29.14 38.42
CA TRP A 13 -7.63 -28.94 37.16
C TRP A 13 -6.56 -28.53 36.17
N GLY A 14 -6.22 -29.46 35.28
CA GLY A 14 -5.55 -29.15 34.04
C GLY A 14 -6.41 -28.14 33.30
N GLN A 15 -6.19 -26.86 33.56
CA GLN A 15 -6.43 -25.83 32.58
C GLN A 15 -5.39 -26.08 31.50
N THR A 16 -5.71 -26.98 30.57
CA THR A 16 -5.28 -26.80 29.20
C THR A 16 -5.76 -25.42 28.81
N ILE A 17 -4.85 -24.44 28.94
CA ILE A 17 -4.96 -23.19 28.21
C ILE A 17 -5.04 -23.64 26.76
N PHE A 18 -6.26 -23.73 26.24
CA PHE A 18 -6.50 -23.68 24.82
C PHE A 18 -5.92 -22.34 24.39
N CYS A 19 -4.63 -22.35 24.07
CA CYS A 19 -4.05 -21.36 23.21
C CYS A 19 -4.79 -21.59 21.89
N GLN A 20 -5.90 -20.88 21.70
CA GLN A 20 -6.42 -20.59 20.37
C GLN A 20 -5.23 -19.95 19.67
N SER A 21 -4.47 -20.76 18.92
CA SER A 21 -3.53 -20.22 17.96
C SER A 21 -4.41 -19.47 16.98
N ASP A 22 -4.50 -18.16 17.16
CA ASP A 22 -5.11 -17.30 16.17
C ASP A 22 -4.35 -17.57 14.88
N ASP A 23 -4.96 -18.32 13.97
CA ASP A 23 -4.36 -18.61 12.67
C ASP A 23 -4.08 -17.26 12.01
N PHE A 24 -2.78 -16.96 11.87
CA PHE A 24 -2.28 -15.76 11.24
C PHE A 24 -1.35 -16.13 10.10
N LYS A 25 -1.27 -15.22 9.13
CA LYS A 25 -0.47 -15.42 7.93
C LYS A 25 0.11 -14.10 7.46
N PHE A 26 1.34 -14.19 6.97
CA PHE A 26 1.93 -13.15 6.15
C PHE A 26 1.92 -13.56 4.68
N THR A 27 1.63 -12.60 3.82
CA THR A 27 1.82 -12.73 2.37
C THR A 27 2.52 -11.48 1.84
N GLY A 28 3.44 -11.66 0.91
CA GLY A 28 4.09 -10.55 0.21
C GLY A 28 3.38 -10.26 -1.12
N LYS A 29 3.37 -8.99 -1.53
CA LYS A 29 2.91 -8.57 -2.84
C LYS A 29 3.82 -7.45 -3.35
N VAL A 30 4.34 -7.57 -4.56
CA VAL A 30 4.89 -6.43 -5.30
C VAL A 30 3.77 -5.82 -6.13
N ALA A 31 3.51 -4.54 -5.93
CA ALA A 31 2.70 -3.75 -6.83
C ALA A 31 3.64 -3.04 -7.80
N SER A 32 3.45 -3.31 -9.09
CA SER A 32 4.06 -2.58 -10.19
C SER A 32 2.97 -2.06 -11.11
N GLY A 33 3.23 -0.93 -11.76
CA GLY A 33 2.39 -0.41 -12.82
C GLY A 33 2.52 1.09 -13.03
N ASN A 34 1.96 1.55 -14.15
CA ASN A 34 1.93 2.97 -14.50
C ASN A 34 0.66 3.62 -13.96
N TYR A 35 0.44 3.53 -12.64
CA TYR A 35 -0.72 4.15 -11.99
C TYR A 35 -0.35 4.71 -10.63
N TYR A 36 -1.05 5.76 -10.22
CA TYR A 36 -1.14 6.17 -8.84
C TYR A 36 -2.15 5.29 -8.10
N PHE A 37 -1.80 4.85 -6.90
CA PHE A 37 -2.76 4.29 -5.96
C PHE A 37 -2.80 5.19 -4.72
N LEU A 38 -3.97 5.69 -4.37
CA LEU A 38 -4.13 6.67 -3.31
C LEU A 38 -5.21 6.26 -2.32
N ASN A 39 -5.07 6.66 -1.06
CA ASN A 39 -6.07 6.42 -0.03
C ASN A 39 -6.21 7.64 0.88
N GLY A 40 -7.44 7.98 1.26
CA GLY A 40 -7.67 9.11 2.15
C GLY A 40 -9.15 9.44 2.30
N THR A 41 -9.48 10.73 2.39
CA THR A 41 -10.84 11.16 2.72
C THR A 41 -11.30 12.39 1.95
N ILE A 42 -12.61 12.45 1.68
CA ILE A 42 -13.33 13.68 1.34
C ILE A 42 -13.90 14.26 2.64
N ASP A 43 -13.67 15.55 2.89
CA ASP A 43 -14.24 16.30 4.02
C ASP A 43 -13.89 15.69 5.38
N ARG A 44 -12.70 15.07 5.49
CA ARG A 44 -12.20 14.32 6.66
C ARG A 44 -13.12 13.19 7.17
N LYS A 45 -14.14 12.84 6.39
CA LYS A 45 -15.24 11.98 6.83
C LYS A 45 -15.42 10.77 5.93
N TYR A 46 -15.37 10.99 4.62
CA TYR A 46 -15.74 9.98 3.64
C TYR A 46 -14.49 9.33 3.09
N ARG A 47 -14.20 8.10 3.55
CA ARG A 47 -13.05 7.34 3.10
C ARG A 47 -13.17 6.96 1.63
N ILE A 48 -12.11 7.23 0.88
CA ILE A 48 -12.01 6.91 -0.53
C ILE A 48 -10.64 6.33 -0.87
N THR A 49 -10.61 5.45 -1.86
CA THR A 49 -9.38 4.93 -2.45
C THR A 49 -9.41 5.19 -3.94
N MET A 50 -8.35 5.74 -4.52
CA MET A 50 -8.26 6.05 -5.94
C MET A 50 -7.20 5.20 -6.63
N ARG A 51 -7.48 4.81 -7.88
CA ARG A 51 -6.49 4.26 -8.81
C ARG A 51 -6.53 5.10 -10.09
N LEU A 52 -5.44 5.79 -10.40
CA LEU A 52 -5.34 6.70 -11.55
C LEU A 52 -4.18 6.30 -12.46
N THR A 53 -4.45 6.01 -13.72
CA THR A 53 -3.44 5.86 -14.77
C THR A 53 -3.25 7.21 -15.44
N VAL A 54 -2.01 7.69 -15.53
CA VAL A 54 -1.69 8.87 -16.34
C VAL A 54 -1.08 8.39 -17.65
N HIS A 55 -1.70 8.75 -18.76
CA HIS A 55 -1.22 8.40 -20.08
C HIS A 55 -0.18 9.42 -20.53
N ASN A 56 1.05 8.94 -20.66
CA ASN A 56 2.13 9.71 -21.26
C ASN A 56 1.63 10.26 -22.61
N TRP A 57 1.95 11.53 -22.90
CA TRP A 57 1.59 12.25 -24.14
C TRP A 57 0.17 12.80 -24.25
N ALA A 58 -0.76 12.41 -23.37
CA ALA A 58 -2.09 12.98 -23.42
C ALA A 58 -2.09 14.40 -22.81
N ARG A 59 -1.94 15.42 -23.66
CA ARG A 59 -1.99 16.83 -23.28
C ARG A 59 -3.32 17.44 -23.65
N CYS A 60 -3.87 18.20 -22.73
CA CYS A 60 -5.04 19.00 -22.94
C CYS A 60 -4.64 20.49 -22.95
N GLY A 61 -5.36 21.34 -23.70
CA GLY A 61 -5.16 22.79 -23.72
C GLY A 61 -4.06 23.33 -24.64
N GLU A 62 -3.49 22.51 -25.52
CA GLU A 62 -2.52 22.95 -26.54
C GLU A 62 -3.10 22.73 -27.94
N GLU A 63 -3.67 23.76 -28.59
CA GLU A 63 -4.37 23.66 -29.89
C GLU A 63 -3.59 22.92 -31.00
N ASN A 64 -2.26 23.01 -31.00
CA ASN A 64 -1.40 22.44 -32.05
C ASN A 64 -0.85 21.05 -31.72
N ILE A 65 -1.00 20.56 -30.48
CA ILE A 65 -0.38 19.31 -29.98
C ILE A 65 -1.37 18.47 -29.16
N ALA A 66 -2.60 18.96 -28.92
CA ALA A 66 -3.61 18.25 -28.14
C ALA A 66 -3.92 16.90 -28.79
N ILE A 67 -3.28 15.85 -28.27
CA ILE A 67 -3.58 14.49 -28.66
C ILE A 67 -4.96 14.21 -28.10
N GLN A 68 -5.95 14.10 -28.98
CA GLN A 68 -7.36 13.88 -28.66
C GLN A 68 -7.59 12.49 -28.07
N TRP A 69 -7.13 12.28 -26.83
CA TRP A 69 -7.63 11.18 -26.02
C TRP A 69 -9.01 11.57 -25.53
N LYS A 70 -10.02 10.76 -25.87
CA LYS A 70 -11.43 10.97 -25.45
C LYS A 70 -11.61 11.24 -23.94
N ASN A 71 -10.63 10.84 -23.13
CA ASN A 71 -10.66 10.91 -21.67
C ASN A 71 -9.64 11.88 -21.07
N GLY A 72 -9.06 12.82 -21.84
CA GLY A 72 -8.21 13.89 -21.31
C GLY A 72 -6.83 13.50 -20.79
N GLY A 73 -6.49 12.20 -20.78
CA GLY A 73 -5.13 11.72 -20.45
C GLY A 73 -4.96 11.08 -19.08
N ILE A 74 -5.99 11.10 -18.24
CA ILE A 74 -6.04 10.37 -16.98
C ILE A 74 -7.27 9.47 -17.01
N ASP A 75 -7.12 8.20 -16.62
CA ASP A 75 -8.25 7.31 -16.37
C ASP A 75 -8.13 6.56 -15.07
N GLY A 76 -9.24 6.06 -14.56
CA GLY A 76 -9.20 5.34 -13.31
C GLY A 76 -10.55 5.05 -12.70
N TRP A 77 -10.51 4.83 -11.40
CA TRP A 77 -11.67 4.73 -10.56
C TRP A 77 -11.35 5.24 -9.17
N TYR A 78 -12.38 5.69 -8.45
CA TYR A 78 -12.33 5.78 -7.01
C TYR A 78 -13.35 4.85 -6.38
N TYR A 79 -12.99 4.28 -5.25
CA TYR A 79 -13.85 3.45 -4.42
C TYR A 79 -14.32 4.26 -3.25
N TYR A 80 -15.62 4.30 -3.03
CA TYR A 80 -16.21 4.98 -1.90
C TYR A 80 -16.72 3.98 -0.87
N ASP A 81 -16.09 3.96 0.30
CA ASP A 81 -16.33 2.96 1.35
C ASP A 81 -17.79 2.84 1.78
N ARG A 82 -18.56 3.94 1.70
CA ARG A 82 -19.95 3.96 2.15
C ARG A 82 -20.86 3.14 1.24
N ILE A 83 -20.64 3.20 -0.07
CA ILE A 83 -21.48 2.51 -1.07
C ILE A 83 -20.83 1.24 -1.60
N LYS A 84 -19.57 0.99 -1.23
CA LYS A 84 -18.79 -0.20 -1.58
C LYS A 84 -18.68 -0.43 -3.11
N GLU A 85 -18.66 0.64 -3.88
CA GLU A 85 -18.63 0.62 -5.35
C GLU A 85 -17.40 1.34 -5.90
N LYS A 86 -16.88 0.85 -7.03
CA LYS A 86 -15.87 1.54 -7.84
C LYS A 86 -16.56 2.45 -8.85
N ILE A 87 -16.39 3.75 -8.68
CA ILE A 87 -16.90 4.77 -9.58
C ILE A 87 -15.80 5.15 -10.56
N LYS A 88 -16.12 5.08 -11.86
CA LYS A 88 -15.19 5.45 -12.93
C LYS A 88 -14.81 6.92 -12.85
N ILE A 89 -13.53 7.21 -13.06
CA ILE A 89 -12.97 8.56 -13.21
C ILE A 89 -12.28 8.65 -14.57
N VAL A 90 -12.41 9.82 -15.21
CA VAL A 90 -11.56 10.27 -16.31
C VAL A 90 -11.07 11.67 -16.01
N GLY A 91 -9.92 12.08 -16.51
CA GLY A 91 -9.38 13.38 -16.13
C GLY A 91 -8.36 13.91 -17.11
N SER A 92 -8.00 15.16 -16.91
CA SER A 92 -7.02 15.89 -17.67
C SER A 92 -5.97 16.49 -16.75
N TYR A 93 -4.79 16.72 -17.31
CA TYR A 93 -3.79 17.60 -16.74
C TYR A 93 -3.42 18.66 -17.77
N LEU A 94 -3.39 19.92 -17.33
CA LEU A 94 -3.05 21.07 -18.17
C LEU A 94 -1.64 21.51 -17.83
N ASN A 95 -0.71 21.47 -18.81
CA ASN A 95 0.62 22.11 -18.75
C ASN A 95 1.34 22.02 -17.39
N ASN A 96 1.32 20.83 -16.76
CA ASN A 96 1.91 20.55 -15.44
C ASN A 96 1.40 21.39 -14.27
N SER A 97 0.29 22.13 -14.42
CA SER A 97 -0.14 23.16 -13.45
C SER A 97 -1.50 22.87 -12.83
N GLU A 98 -2.37 22.10 -13.50
CA GLU A 98 -3.70 21.79 -12.99
C GLU A 98 -4.04 20.32 -13.29
N VAL A 99 -4.72 19.66 -12.34
CA VAL A 99 -5.33 18.35 -12.53
C VAL A 99 -6.85 18.45 -12.30
N LYS A 100 -7.63 17.90 -13.23
CA LYS A 100 -9.09 17.80 -13.13
C LYS A 100 -9.53 16.38 -13.40
N LEU A 101 -10.26 15.79 -12.45
CA LEU A 101 -10.80 14.44 -12.53
C LEU A 101 -12.33 14.52 -12.47
N PHE A 102 -13.01 13.89 -13.41
CA PHE A 102 -14.45 13.90 -13.55
C PHE A 102 -15.02 12.49 -13.37
N VAL A 103 -16.17 12.43 -12.71
CA VAL A 103 -17.05 11.27 -12.73
C VAL A 103 -18.08 11.49 -13.84
N PRO A 104 -18.00 10.80 -14.99
CA PRO A 104 -18.89 11.07 -16.11
C PRO A 104 -20.34 10.65 -15.80
N ASN A 105 -21.32 11.36 -16.38
CA ASN A 105 -22.72 10.95 -16.28
C ASN A 105 -23.00 9.66 -17.05
N SER A 106 -22.34 9.52 -18.20
CA SER A 106 -22.42 8.41 -19.14
C SER A 106 -21.02 7.99 -19.59
N PRO A 107 -20.76 6.70 -19.89
CA PRO A 107 -19.49 6.25 -20.44
C PRO A 107 -19.07 6.93 -21.77
N LYS A 108 -20.01 7.61 -22.44
CA LYS A 108 -19.79 8.34 -23.69
C LYS A 108 -19.36 9.80 -23.48
N ASP A 109 -19.47 10.34 -22.26
CA ASP A 109 -19.05 11.71 -21.98
C ASP A 109 -17.52 11.84 -22.11
N THR A 110 -17.08 12.91 -22.74
CA THR A 110 -15.66 13.17 -23.04
C THR A 110 -15.21 14.51 -22.48
N ILE A 111 -13.92 14.64 -22.28
CA ILE A 111 -13.28 15.90 -21.92
C ILE A 111 -13.03 16.70 -23.20
N ASP A 112 -13.35 17.98 -23.18
CA ASP A 112 -13.03 18.89 -24.27
C ASP A 112 -11.51 19.13 -24.30
N ALA A 113 -10.90 18.85 -25.45
CA ALA A 113 -9.44 18.81 -25.58
C ALA A 113 -8.77 20.19 -25.47
N ILE A 114 -9.53 21.28 -25.61
CA ILE A 114 -9.02 22.66 -25.58
C ILE A 114 -9.23 23.25 -24.18
N THR A 115 -10.42 23.11 -23.63
CA THR A 115 -10.78 23.70 -22.33
C THR A 115 -10.43 22.81 -21.14
N CYS A 116 -10.14 21.53 -21.38
CA CYS A 116 -9.85 20.53 -20.35
C CYS A 116 -10.98 20.30 -19.36
N ASP A 117 -12.19 20.66 -19.77
CA ASP A 117 -13.39 20.54 -18.96
C ASP A 117 -14.34 19.48 -19.53
N MET A 118 -15.20 18.95 -18.67
CA MET A 118 -16.28 18.05 -19.05
C MET A 118 -17.61 18.77 -18.82
N LYS A 119 -18.46 18.81 -19.85
CA LYS A 119 -19.78 19.43 -19.72
C LYS A 119 -20.73 18.60 -18.83
N ASN A 120 -20.70 17.28 -18.98
CA ASN A 120 -21.63 16.35 -18.35
C ASN A 120 -20.92 15.43 -17.35
N TYR A 121 -20.88 15.83 -16.09
CA TYR A 121 -20.32 15.02 -15.01
C TYR A 121 -21.28 14.95 -13.81
N LYS A 122 -21.07 13.96 -12.95
CA LYS A 122 -21.73 13.82 -11.64
C LYS A 122 -20.92 14.55 -10.57
N GLU A 123 -19.61 14.40 -10.62
CA GLU A 123 -18.66 14.92 -9.64
C GLU A 123 -17.38 15.35 -10.32
N VAL A 124 -16.69 16.30 -9.71
CA VAL A 124 -15.36 16.75 -10.15
C VAL A 124 -14.43 16.85 -8.94
N PHE A 125 -13.20 16.39 -9.13
CA PHE A 125 -12.06 16.62 -8.26
C PHE A 125 -11.07 17.50 -9.00
N TRP A 126 -10.50 18.52 -8.36
CA TRP A 126 -9.52 19.36 -9.04
C TRP A 126 -8.49 19.96 -8.08
N ASN A 127 -7.32 20.25 -8.63
CA ASN A 127 -6.30 21.07 -8.00
C ASN A 127 -5.74 22.04 -9.05
N GLU A 128 -5.82 23.33 -8.74
CA GLU A 128 -5.43 24.44 -9.62
C GLU A 128 -3.94 24.79 -9.53
N ASN A 129 -3.24 24.23 -8.53
CA ASN A 129 -1.85 24.52 -8.24
C ASN A 129 -1.03 23.22 -8.28
N ASP A 130 -0.37 22.99 -9.41
CA ASP A 130 0.48 21.84 -9.70
C ASP A 130 -0.28 20.53 -9.98
N PHE A 131 0.41 19.57 -10.59
CA PHE A 131 -0.03 18.19 -10.67
C PHE A 131 0.12 17.52 -9.29
N ASP A 132 -0.73 17.90 -8.34
CA ASP A 132 -0.85 17.22 -7.04
C ASP A 132 -2.23 16.58 -6.87
N VAL A 133 -2.24 15.24 -6.99
CA VAL A 133 -3.41 14.38 -6.76
C VAL A 133 -3.60 14.02 -5.29
N SER A 134 -2.70 14.44 -4.40
CA SER A 134 -2.78 14.19 -2.96
C SER A 134 -3.70 15.19 -2.26
N ASN A 135 -3.78 16.42 -2.76
CA ASN A 135 -4.61 17.49 -2.21
C ASN A 135 -5.50 18.06 -3.31
N MET A 136 -6.81 17.81 -3.22
CA MET A 136 -7.77 18.27 -4.22
C MET A 136 -9.00 18.90 -3.56
N LYS A 137 -9.76 19.64 -4.35
CA LYS A 137 -11.14 20.02 -4.05
C LYS A 137 -12.09 19.04 -4.74
N TRP A 138 -13.24 18.79 -4.14
CA TRP A 138 -14.31 17.97 -4.71
C TRP A 138 -15.66 18.65 -4.61
N LYS A 139 -16.49 18.49 -5.64
CA LYS A 139 -17.91 18.90 -5.60
C LYS A 139 -18.75 18.01 -6.51
N LYS A 140 -20.03 17.89 -6.18
CA LYS A 140 -21.00 17.34 -7.14
C LYS A 140 -21.42 18.41 -8.14
N HIS A 141 -21.88 17.96 -9.30
CA HIS A 141 -22.41 18.85 -10.32
C HIS A 141 -23.61 19.64 -9.76
N GLY A 142 -23.57 20.96 -9.91
CA GLY A 142 -24.59 21.88 -9.39
C GLY A 142 -24.44 22.28 -7.91
N GLU A 143 -23.52 21.65 -7.15
CA GLU A 143 -23.20 22.12 -5.79
C GLU A 143 -22.32 23.37 -5.84
N LYS A 144 -22.60 24.34 -4.96
CA LYS A 144 -21.84 25.60 -4.87
C LYS A 144 -20.55 25.45 -4.05
N GLU A 145 -20.60 24.64 -3.00
CA GLU A 145 -19.50 24.50 -2.05
C GLU A 145 -18.61 23.32 -2.43
N ALA A 146 -17.31 23.57 -2.44
CA ALA A 146 -16.30 22.55 -2.63
C ALA A 146 -15.86 21.99 -1.27
N LYS A 147 -15.52 20.70 -1.24
CA LYS A 147 -14.96 20.03 -0.06
C LYS A 147 -13.52 19.65 -0.29
N ASP A 148 -12.75 19.57 0.79
CA ASP A 148 -11.36 19.15 0.73
C ASP A 148 -11.24 17.65 0.55
N VAL A 149 -10.24 17.25 -0.23
CA VAL A 149 -9.85 15.86 -0.44
C VAL A 149 -8.37 15.74 -0.10
N GLU A 150 -8.10 14.96 0.94
CA GLU A 150 -6.75 14.68 1.44
C GLU A 150 -6.45 13.20 1.19
N LEU A 151 -5.46 12.90 0.36
CA LEU A 151 -5.05 11.55 -0.05
C LEU A 151 -3.57 11.32 0.23
N LYS A 152 -3.22 10.13 0.72
CA LYS A 152 -1.85 9.63 0.74
C LYS A 152 -1.61 8.80 -0.52
N ILE A 153 -0.55 9.12 -1.26
CA ILE A 153 -0.07 8.27 -2.34
C ILE A 153 0.56 7.02 -1.72
N LEU A 154 0.01 5.86 -2.07
CA LEU A 154 0.51 4.54 -1.67
C LEU A 154 1.38 3.90 -2.76
N HIS A 155 1.24 4.35 -4.01
CA HIS A 155 2.02 3.88 -5.14
C HIS A 155 2.14 4.99 -6.19
N TYR A 156 3.36 5.22 -6.69
CA TYR A 156 3.61 6.11 -7.82
C TYR A 156 3.76 5.28 -9.13
N PRO A 157 3.40 5.87 -10.28
CA PRO A 157 3.67 5.26 -11.57
C PRO A 157 5.14 4.88 -11.74
N SER A 158 5.38 3.72 -12.35
CA SER A 158 6.72 3.20 -12.65
C SER A 158 7.60 2.91 -11.42
N GLN A 159 7.07 3.05 -10.21
CA GLN A 159 7.74 2.56 -9.00
C GLN A 159 7.29 1.13 -8.70
N TYR A 160 8.15 0.37 -8.04
CA TYR A 160 7.79 -0.90 -7.43
C TYR A 160 7.47 -0.65 -5.96
N THR A 161 6.26 -0.98 -5.52
CA THR A 161 5.87 -0.87 -4.11
C THR A 161 5.70 -2.26 -3.51
N ILE A 162 6.41 -2.51 -2.42
CA ILE A 162 6.46 -3.81 -1.76
C ILE A 162 5.53 -3.77 -0.56
N TYR A 163 4.55 -4.66 -0.56
CA TYR A 163 3.58 -4.79 0.51
C TYR A 163 3.74 -6.11 1.25
N LEU A 164 3.78 -6.03 2.57
CA LEU A 164 3.54 -7.15 3.46
C LEU A 164 2.09 -7.07 3.96
N ILE A 165 1.35 -8.15 3.77
CA ILE A 165 -0.06 -8.25 4.18
C ILE A 165 -0.12 -9.24 5.33
N PHE A 166 -0.47 -8.73 6.51
CA PHE A 166 -0.76 -9.52 7.70
C PHE A 166 -2.26 -9.81 7.77
N LYS A 167 -2.62 -11.08 7.91
CA LYS A 167 -4.01 -11.51 8.05
C LYS A 167 -4.14 -12.39 9.29
N GLN A 168 -5.15 -12.12 10.10
CA GLN A 168 -5.57 -12.92 11.25
C GLN A 168 -7.04 -13.28 11.07
N ASN A 169 -7.46 -14.46 11.54
CA ASN A 169 -8.86 -14.85 11.46
C ASN A 169 -9.79 -13.79 12.08
N ASN A 170 -10.88 -13.47 11.37
CA ASN A 170 -11.91 -12.51 11.78
C ASN A 170 -11.43 -11.07 12.05
N LYS A 171 -10.23 -10.68 11.58
CA LYS A 171 -9.74 -9.30 11.62
C LYS A 171 -9.49 -8.77 10.22
N GLU A 172 -9.57 -7.45 10.08
CA GLU A 172 -9.16 -6.78 8.84
C GLU A 172 -7.67 -7.01 8.58
N SER A 173 -7.32 -7.27 7.32
CA SER A 173 -5.93 -7.40 6.93
C SER A 173 -5.19 -6.08 7.14
N LYS A 174 -4.00 -6.14 7.72
CA LYS A 174 -3.09 -4.99 7.78
C LYS A 174 -2.09 -5.06 6.64
N THR A 175 -1.89 -3.93 5.98
CA THR A 175 -0.88 -3.79 4.93
C THR A 175 0.25 -2.89 5.44
N ILE A 176 1.48 -3.37 5.30
CA ILE A 176 2.71 -2.65 5.62
C ILE A 176 3.43 -2.36 4.30
N ASN A 177 3.69 -1.09 4.02
CA ASN A 177 4.48 -0.67 2.87
C ASN A 177 5.97 -0.76 3.22
N VAL A 178 6.63 -1.84 2.79
CA VAL A 178 8.05 -2.07 3.10
C VAL A 178 8.94 -1.08 2.34
N SER A 179 8.51 -0.61 1.18
CA SER A 179 9.24 0.41 0.40
C SER A 179 9.32 1.77 1.11
N GLU A 180 8.44 2.06 2.08
CA GLU A 180 8.54 3.27 2.92
C GLU A 180 9.53 3.12 4.08
N LEU A 181 9.92 1.88 4.43
CA LEU A 181 10.76 1.58 5.59
C LEU A 181 12.25 1.44 5.22
N PHE A 182 12.55 1.28 3.94
CA PHE A 182 13.90 1.08 3.44
C PHE A 182 14.04 1.63 2.03
N ASP A 183 15.06 2.46 1.79
CA ASP A 183 15.35 3.05 0.49
C ASP A 183 16.10 2.01 -0.36
N MET A 184 15.39 1.40 -1.32
CA MET A 184 15.87 0.25 -2.09
C MET A 184 15.79 0.47 -3.60
N PRO A 185 16.64 -0.24 -4.38
CA PRO A 185 16.45 -0.35 -5.82
C PRO A 185 15.15 -1.08 -6.17
N GLU A 186 14.80 -1.11 -7.46
CA GLU A 186 13.59 -1.75 -7.97
C GLU A 186 13.50 -3.23 -7.54
N ILE A 187 12.54 -3.56 -6.68
CA ILE A 187 12.28 -4.94 -6.24
C ILE A 187 11.15 -5.54 -7.07
N TYR A 188 11.42 -6.69 -7.66
CA TYR A 188 10.52 -7.40 -8.55
C TYR A 188 9.77 -8.53 -7.84
N ASN A 189 10.32 -9.06 -6.75
CA ASN A 189 9.73 -10.15 -6.01
C ASN A 189 9.87 -10.01 -4.49
N ILE A 190 8.88 -10.50 -3.76
CA ILE A 190 8.93 -10.69 -2.31
C ILE A 190 8.48 -12.11 -1.98
N LYS A 191 9.29 -12.83 -1.21
CA LYS A 191 8.99 -14.16 -0.70
C LYS A 191 8.99 -14.14 0.82
N ILE A 192 7.94 -14.68 1.43
CA ILE A 192 7.92 -14.94 2.87
C ILE A 192 8.75 -16.20 3.12
N ILE A 193 9.77 -16.09 3.98
CA ILE A 193 10.63 -17.22 4.35
C ILE A 193 9.98 -17.97 5.50
N SER A 194 9.75 -17.29 6.62
CA SER A 194 9.11 -17.86 7.79
C SER A 194 8.51 -16.79 8.68
N TYR A 195 7.58 -17.18 9.54
CA TYR A 195 7.02 -16.30 10.56
C TYR A 195 6.56 -17.09 11.77
N LEU A 196 6.54 -16.44 12.93
CA LEU A 196 5.95 -16.99 14.15
C LEU A 196 5.53 -15.87 15.12
N MET A 197 4.74 -16.25 16.12
CA MET A 197 4.41 -15.39 17.25
C MET A 197 5.26 -15.80 18.45
N PHE A 198 6.02 -14.86 19.02
CA PHE A 198 6.85 -15.08 20.21
C PHE A 198 6.84 -13.82 21.07
N ASN A 199 6.66 -13.99 22.38
CA ASN A 199 6.62 -12.88 23.34
C ASN A 199 5.71 -11.70 22.91
N ARG A 200 4.49 -11.99 22.45
CA ARG A 200 3.49 -10.99 21.99
C ARG A 200 3.96 -10.13 20.82
N LYS A 201 4.84 -10.70 19.98
CA LYS A 201 5.29 -10.11 18.73
C LYS A 201 5.18 -11.14 17.63
N TYR A 202 4.74 -10.69 16.46
CA TYR A 202 4.82 -11.43 15.22
C TYR A 202 6.15 -11.12 14.58
N HIS A 203 6.97 -12.14 14.40
CA HIS A 203 8.27 -12.07 13.74
C HIS A 203 8.15 -12.65 12.34
N LEU A 204 8.75 -11.96 11.38
CA LEU A 204 8.72 -12.32 9.97
C LEU A 204 10.13 -12.25 9.39
N LEU A 205 10.53 -13.32 8.72
CA LEU A 205 11.64 -13.32 7.78
C LEU A 205 11.10 -13.31 6.36
N PHE A 206 11.66 -12.45 5.52
CA PHE A 206 11.28 -12.34 4.13
C PHE A 206 12.49 -12.08 3.24
N LYS A 207 12.34 -12.40 1.97
CA LYS A 207 13.32 -12.20 0.92
C LYS A 207 12.78 -11.23 -0.11
N LEU A 208 13.62 -10.29 -0.55
CA LEU A 208 13.35 -9.37 -1.65
C LEU A 208 14.34 -9.63 -2.78
N GLU A 209 13.88 -9.61 -4.01
CA GLU A 209 14.73 -9.84 -5.19
C GLU A 209 14.56 -8.70 -6.19
N ASN A 210 15.69 -8.08 -6.56
CA ASN A 210 15.80 -7.28 -7.77
C ASN A 210 16.29 -8.21 -8.88
N ASN A 211 15.54 -8.31 -9.97
CA ASN A 211 15.93 -9.10 -11.14
C ASN A 211 15.82 -8.24 -12.40
N SER A 212 16.61 -7.17 -12.43
CA SER A 212 16.76 -6.35 -13.62
C SER A 212 17.60 -7.09 -14.67
N TRP A 213 17.48 -6.67 -15.93
CA TRP A 213 18.21 -7.27 -17.05
C TRP A 213 19.74 -7.15 -16.97
N ARG A 214 20.28 -6.31 -16.07
CA ARG A 214 21.73 -6.10 -15.86
C ARG A 214 22.22 -6.56 -14.50
N GLU A 215 21.33 -6.76 -13.54
CA GLU A 215 21.70 -6.88 -12.15
C GLU A 215 20.68 -7.73 -11.40
N TYR A 216 21.19 -8.73 -10.69
CA TYR A 216 20.44 -9.51 -9.73
C TYR A 216 20.95 -9.20 -8.32
N GLN A 217 20.06 -8.70 -7.47
CA GLN A 217 20.32 -8.49 -6.05
C GLN A 217 19.28 -9.23 -5.23
N GLU A 218 19.75 -9.81 -4.13
CA GLU A 218 18.91 -10.47 -3.14
C GLU A 218 19.09 -9.79 -1.79
N TYR A 219 17.99 -9.59 -1.09
CA TYR A 219 17.96 -9.02 0.25
C TYR A 219 17.19 -9.93 1.20
N ILE A 220 17.69 -10.08 2.41
CA ILE A 220 17.00 -10.80 3.49
C ILE A 220 16.60 -9.80 4.56
N GLY A 221 15.31 -9.76 4.84
CA GLY A 221 14.71 -8.84 5.79
C GLY A 221 14.10 -9.55 6.99
N HIS A 222 14.10 -8.85 8.11
CA HIS A 222 13.38 -9.19 9.32
C HIS A 222 12.45 -8.04 9.70
N LEU A 223 11.25 -8.41 10.14
CA LEU A 223 10.25 -7.48 10.64
C LEU A 223 9.60 -8.05 11.90
N ALA A 224 9.46 -7.22 12.93
CA ALA A 224 8.71 -7.54 14.13
C ALA A 224 7.59 -6.52 14.34
N ILE A 225 6.36 -7.00 14.52
CA ILE A 225 5.20 -6.19 14.91
C ILE A 225 4.59 -6.70 16.21
N ASP A 226 4.05 -5.84 17.06
CA ASP A 226 3.37 -6.25 18.29
C ASP A 226 1.91 -6.65 18.06
N ASP A 227 1.20 -7.00 19.15
CA ASP A 227 -0.23 -7.35 19.12
C ASP A 227 -1.14 -6.18 18.66
N ASN A 228 -0.67 -4.93 18.81
CA ASN A 228 -1.33 -3.73 18.26
C ASN A 228 -0.95 -3.48 16.79
N LEU A 229 -0.18 -4.41 16.21
CA LEU A 229 0.36 -4.38 14.86
C LEU A 229 1.33 -3.22 14.62
N GLU A 230 1.89 -2.62 15.67
CA GLU A 230 2.88 -1.57 15.56
C GLU A 230 4.26 -2.16 15.26
N LEU A 231 5.00 -1.50 14.36
CA LEU A 231 6.36 -1.89 14.02
C LEU A 231 7.29 -1.70 15.22
N LYS A 232 7.98 -2.77 15.62
CA LYS A 232 8.93 -2.77 16.75
C LYS A 232 10.37 -2.97 16.32
N ASP A 233 10.60 -3.70 15.23
CA ASP A 233 11.92 -3.93 14.68
C ASP A 233 11.80 -4.14 13.17
N PHE A 234 12.80 -3.67 12.44
CA PHE A 234 12.88 -3.79 11.00
C PHE A 234 14.33 -3.66 10.54
N ASN A 235 14.85 -4.69 9.88
CA ASN A 235 16.19 -4.67 9.30
C ASN A 235 16.18 -5.42 7.96
N VAL A 236 16.96 -4.94 7.00
CA VAL A 236 17.13 -5.57 5.68
C VAL A 236 18.60 -5.52 5.31
N PHE A 237 19.13 -6.65 4.85
CA PHE A 237 20.54 -6.80 4.48
C PHE A 237 20.66 -7.36 3.07
N LEU A 238 21.68 -6.91 2.33
CA LEU A 238 22.02 -7.44 1.02
C LEU A 238 22.65 -8.83 1.18
N SER A 239 21.97 -9.89 0.75
CA SER A 239 22.51 -11.26 0.82
C SER A 239 23.30 -11.65 -0.42
N TYR A 240 22.98 -11.05 -1.57
CA TYR A 240 23.65 -11.34 -2.83
C TYR A 240 23.58 -10.13 -3.76
N ASP A 241 24.67 -9.89 -4.47
CA ASP A 241 24.76 -8.90 -5.55
C ASP A 241 25.60 -9.50 -6.68
N SER A 242 25.04 -9.55 -7.89
CA SER A 242 25.72 -10.10 -9.07
C SER A 242 27.01 -9.38 -9.44
N TRP A 243 27.19 -8.13 -9.01
CA TRP A 243 28.38 -7.31 -9.31
C TRP A 243 29.46 -7.37 -8.24
N LYS A 244 29.17 -7.96 -7.07
CA LYS A 244 30.14 -8.07 -5.96
C LYS A 244 30.63 -9.51 -5.82
N VAL A 245 31.96 -9.67 -5.82
CA VAL A 245 32.62 -10.97 -5.66
C VAL A 245 32.52 -11.47 -4.20
N GLU A 246 32.52 -10.54 -3.24
CA GLU A 246 32.38 -10.86 -1.82
C GLU A 246 30.92 -10.77 -1.39
N LYS A 247 30.42 -11.88 -0.82
CA LYS A 247 29.06 -11.96 -0.27
C LYS A 247 29.11 -11.60 1.21
N GLU A 248 28.21 -10.71 1.64
CA GLU A 248 27.94 -10.57 3.06
C GLU A 248 27.40 -11.91 3.58
N LYS A 249 28.11 -12.52 4.53
CA LYS A 249 27.61 -13.74 5.17
C LYS A 249 26.56 -13.33 6.18
N LEU A 250 25.31 -13.66 5.87
CA LEU A 250 24.18 -13.45 6.76
C LEU A 250 23.87 -14.72 7.56
N ILE A 251 23.55 -14.56 8.84
CA ILE A 251 22.99 -15.60 9.70
C ILE A 251 21.51 -15.28 9.94
N TYR A 252 20.66 -16.23 9.60
CA TYR A 252 19.27 -16.28 10.03
C TYR A 252 18.83 -17.74 10.20
N ASN A 253 17.76 -17.97 10.96
CA ASN A 253 17.22 -19.30 11.17
C ASN A 253 15.72 -19.30 10.86
N GLU A 254 15.32 -20.05 9.83
CA GLU A 254 13.92 -20.09 9.39
C GLU A 254 12.98 -20.67 10.46
N GLN A 255 13.46 -21.56 11.34
CA GLN A 255 12.70 -22.10 12.46
C GLN A 255 12.65 -21.15 13.66
N HIS A 256 13.58 -20.18 13.70
CA HIS A 256 13.70 -19.18 14.77
C HIS A 256 13.76 -17.74 14.23
N PRO A 257 12.76 -17.27 13.46
CA PRO A 257 12.70 -15.91 12.93
C PRO A 257 12.68 -14.82 14.00
N GLU A 258 12.38 -15.14 15.27
CA GLU A 258 12.50 -14.20 16.39
C GLU A 258 13.95 -13.74 16.63
N ARG A 259 14.94 -14.49 16.14
CA ARG A 259 16.37 -14.16 16.29
C ARG A 259 16.86 -13.08 15.31
N GLY A 260 16.05 -12.75 14.31
CA GLY A 260 16.34 -11.76 13.28
C GLY A 260 17.37 -12.22 12.25
N VAL A 261 17.90 -11.25 11.50
CA VAL A 261 18.99 -11.41 10.53
C VAL A 261 20.19 -10.66 11.05
N ARG A 262 21.39 -11.25 10.97
CA ARG A 262 22.64 -10.64 11.44
C ARG A 262 23.77 -10.90 10.45
N MET A 263 24.72 -9.97 10.36
CA MET A 263 25.96 -10.17 9.63
C MET A 263 26.94 -11.02 10.47
N ILE A 264 27.77 -11.82 9.81
CA ILE A 264 28.94 -12.43 10.45
C ILE A 264 30.03 -11.36 10.53
N GLU A 265 30.40 -10.97 11.75
CA GLU A 265 31.60 -10.19 12.04
C GLU A 265 32.88 -11.00 11.79
#